data_AF-A0AAP5LS36-F1
#
_entry.id   AF-A0AAP5LS36-F1
#
_cell.length_a   1.000
_cell.length_b   1.000
_cell.length_c   1.000
_cell.angle_alpha   90.00
_cell.angle_beta   90.00
_cell.angle_gamma   90.00
#
_symmetry.space_group_name_H-M   'P 1'
#
loop_
_entity.id
_entity.type
_entity.pdbx_description
1 polymer ?
#
loop_
_entity_poly.entity_id
_entity_poly.type
_entity_poly.pdbx_seq_one_letter_code
_entity_poly.pdbx_strand_id
1 'polypeptide(L)'
;MEQQHKPIGIGTLALLVLTMGFAFNFPWGKEQFQVSYYLFQSLNWPIYSNGNQGVHLTFVAAIVFWVGTVVIARKFHMNYGAKLAYRIGSFMLIFSVLIFPLYGVIWFIFGR
;
A
#
# COMPACT_ATOMS: atom_id res chain seq x y z
N MET A 1 7.68 -35.51 -23.09
CA MET A 1 7.05 -34.19 -23.32
C MET A 1 6.95 -33.50 -21.98
N GLU A 2 7.95 -32.70 -21.62
CA GLU A 2 7.92 -31.93 -20.37
C GLU A 2 6.87 -30.83 -20.50
N GLN A 3 5.84 -30.90 -19.65
CA GLN A 3 4.84 -29.86 -19.50
C GLN A 3 5.50 -28.62 -18.88
N GLN A 4 6.07 -27.76 -19.73
CA GLN A 4 6.48 -26.41 -19.35
C GLN A 4 5.23 -25.64 -18.89
N HIS A 5 4.97 -25.66 -17.58
CA HIS A 5 3.97 -24.82 -16.96
C HIS A 5 4.35 -23.37 -17.26
N LYS A 6 3.59 -22.70 -18.13
CA LYS A 6 3.73 -21.26 -18.37
C LYS A 6 3.72 -20.56 -17.00
N PRO A 7 4.66 -19.65 -16.70
CA PRO A 7 4.72 -18.94 -15.41
C PRO A 7 3.64 -17.85 -15.32
N ILE A 8 2.42 -18.17 -15.73
CA ILE A 8 1.22 -17.35 -15.54
C ILE A 8 0.77 -17.65 -14.11
N GLY A 9 1.27 -16.89 -13.14
CA GLY A 9 0.80 -17.09 -11.77
C GLY A 9 1.33 -16.10 -10.78
N ILE A 10 2.61 -15.72 -10.89
CA ILE A 10 3.27 -15.01 -9.80
C ILE A 10 3.37 -13.50 -10.06
N GLY A 11 3.47 -13.08 -11.33
CA GLY A 11 3.32 -11.66 -11.67
C GLY A 11 1.91 -11.13 -11.39
N THR A 12 0.90 -11.99 -11.52
CA THR A 12 -0.48 -11.72 -11.09
C THR A 12 -0.60 -11.62 -9.58
N LEU A 13 0.16 -12.40 -8.79
CA LEU A 13 0.20 -12.24 -7.33
C LEU A 13 0.72 -10.87 -6.90
N ALA A 14 1.78 -10.35 -7.53
CA ALA A 14 2.26 -9.00 -7.24
C ALA A 14 1.20 -7.92 -7.53
N LEU A 15 0.47 -8.06 -8.64
CA LEU A 15 -0.67 -7.18 -8.96
C LEU A 15 -1.79 -7.33 -7.95
N LEU A 16 -2.07 -8.54 -7.48
CA LEU A 16 -3.11 -8.81 -6.50
C LEU A 16 -2.80 -8.15 -5.15
N VAL A 17 -1.56 -8.29 -4.65
CA VAL A 17 -1.10 -7.59 -3.44
C VAL A 17 -1.12 -6.07 -3.63
N LEU A 18 -0.77 -5.58 -4.82
CA LEU A 18 -0.86 -4.16 -5.14
C LEU A 18 -2.32 -3.68 -5.04
N THR A 19 -3.25 -4.39 -5.69
CA THR A 19 -4.67 -4.06 -5.63
C THR A 19 -5.25 -4.15 -4.23
N MET A 20 -4.76 -5.08 -3.39
CA MET A 20 -5.13 -5.12 -1.97
C MET A 20 -4.61 -3.90 -1.21
N GLY A 21 -3.39 -3.44 -1.49
CA GLY A 21 -2.86 -2.19 -0.92
C GLY A 21 -3.72 -0.97 -1.29
N PHE A 22 -4.17 -0.89 -2.54
CA PHE A 22 -5.13 0.13 -2.98
C PHE A 22 -6.50 -0.04 -2.32
N ALA A 23 -7.01 -1.28 -2.24
CA ALA A 23 -8.27 -1.60 -1.59
C ALA A 23 -8.27 -1.21 -0.10
N PHE A 24 -7.13 -1.37 0.55
CA PHE A 24 -6.92 -1.03 1.94
C PHE A 24 -6.86 0.48 2.16
N ASN A 25 -6.19 1.20 1.27
CA ASN A 25 -5.85 2.61 1.50
C ASN A 25 -6.91 3.60 1.00
N PHE A 26 -7.64 3.27 -0.06
CA PHE A 26 -8.65 4.14 -0.65
C PHE A 26 -10.07 3.72 -0.20
N PRO A 27 -11.01 4.67 -0.07
CA PRO A 27 -12.43 4.36 0.11
C PRO A 27 -13.05 3.91 -1.22
N TRP A 28 -13.92 2.89 -1.15
CA TRP A 28 -14.56 2.28 -2.32
C TRP A 28 -16.08 2.41 -2.26
N GLY A 29 -16.68 2.65 -3.44
CA GLY A 29 -18.12 2.73 -3.60
C GLY A 29 -18.74 4.01 -3.04
N LYS A 30 -20.07 4.10 -3.13
CA LYS A 30 -20.85 5.27 -2.65
C LYS A 30 -20.83 5.42 -1.14
N GLU A 31 -20.62 4.31 -0.42
CA GLU A 31 -20.58 4.26 1.04
C GLU A 31 -19.18 4.56 1.60
N GLN A 32 -18.20 4.88 0.75
CA GLN A 32 -16.82 5.14 1.14
C GLN A 32 -16.22 4.02 2.01
N PHE A 33 -16.53 2.77 1.68
CA PHE A 33 -16.06 1.61 2.41
C PHE A 33 -14.53 1.52 2.32
N GLN A 34 -13.86 1.61 3.46
CA GLN A 34 -12.41 1.56 3.54
C GLN A 34 -12.01 0.44 4.49
N VAL A 35 -11.34 -0.61 3.98
CA VAL A 35 -10.99 -1.80 4.77
C VAL A 35 -10.17 -1.40 6.01
N SER A 36 -9.25 -0.46 5.84
CA SER A 36 -8.43 0.03 6.94
C SER A 36 -9.24 0.78 8.00
N TYR A 37 -10.34 1.45 7.63
CA TYR A 37 -11.21 2.15 8.60
C TYR A 37 -11.81 1.14 9.58
N TYR A 38 -12.41 0.06 9.08
CA TYR A 38 -12.99 -0.99 9.92
C TYR A 38 -11.95 -1.72 10.76
N LEU A 39 -10.75 -1.93 10.22
CA LEU A 39 -9.68 -2.64 10.91
C LEU A 39 -9.11 -1.80 12.07
N PHE A 40 -8.90 -0.50 11.85
CA PHE A 40 -8.47 0.43 12.90
C PHE A 40 -9.58 0.66 13.94
N GLN A 41 -10.85 0.74 13.51
CA GLN A 41 -11.99 0.85 14.43
C GLN A 41 -12.11 -0.38 15.34
N SER A 42 -11.90 -1.59 14.81
CA SER A 42 -11.91 -2.83 15.58
C SER A 42 -10.77 -2.90 16.61
N LEU A 43 -9.60 -2.36 16.27
CA LEU A 43 -8.45 -2.24 17.17
C LEU A 43 -8.51 -1.01 18.10
N ASN A 44 -9.58 -0.22 18.00
CA ASN A 44 -9.79 1.04 18.73
C ASN A 44 -8.62 2.03 18.54
N TRP A 45 -8.01 2.03 17.36
CA TRP A 45 -6.87 2.90 17.01
C TRP A 45 -7.32 4.13 16.22
N PRO A 46 -6.72 5.30 16.46
CA PRO A 46 -7.01 6.50 15.69
C PRO A 46 -6.60 6.29 14.23
N ILE A 47 -7.47 6.71 13.31
CA ILE A 47 -7.27 6.59 11.86
C ILE A 47 -6.40 7.74 11.33
N TYR A 48 -6.48 8.89 12.01
CA TYR A 48 -5.75 10.11 11.70
C TYR A 48 -4.75 10.42 12.81
N SER A 49 -3.59 10.94 12.42
CA SER A 49 -2.54 11.34 13.38
C SER A 49 -2.97 12.43 14.37
N ASN A 50 -4.05 13.18 14.11
CA ASN A 50 -4.57 14.22 15.01
C ASN A 50 -6.08 14.09 15.29
N GLY A 51 -6.60 12.86 15.30
CA GLY A 51 -8.00 12.55 15.63
C GLY A 51 -9.02 12.86 14.52
N ASN A 52 -9.02 14.07 13.97
CA ASN A 52 -10.02 14.52 12.98
C ASN A 52 -9.42 15.03 11.65
N GLN A 53 -8.15 15.44 11.64
CA GLN A 53 -7.43 15.90 10.45
C GLN A 53 -5.93 15.60 10.58
N GLY A 54 -5.30 15.02 9.55
CA GLY A 54 -3.87 14.70 9.59
C GLY A 54 -3.51 13.57 8.64
N VAL A 55 -2.28 13.05 8.75
CA VAL A 55 -1.86 11.91 7.94
C VAL A 55 -2.74 10.71 8.26
N HIS A 56 -3.32 10.11 7.22
CA HIS A 56 -4.01 8.85 7.31
C HIS A 56 -3.01 7.77 7.76
N LEU A 57 -3.14 7.28 8.99
CA LEU A 57 -2.30 6.20 9.52
C LEU A 57 -2.49 4.91 8.72
N THR A 58 -3.63 4.78 8.06
CA THR A 58 -3.94 3.72 7.10
C THR A 58 -3.00 3.74 5.89
N PHE A 59 -2.49 4.91 5.49
CA PHE A 59 -1.50 5.05 4.43
C PHE A 59 -0.13 4.49 4.84
N VAL A 60 0.23 4.67 6.12
CA VAL A 60 1.44 4.09 6.71
C VAL A 60 1.28 2.59 6.90
N ALA A 61 0.12 2.12 7.36
CA ALA A 61 -0.17 0.68 7.46
C ALA A 61 -0.17 -0.01 6.09
N ALA A 62 -0.50 0.71 5.01
CA ALA A 62 -0.42 0.17 3.65
C ALA A 62 1.02 -0.12 3.18
N ILE A 63 2.06 0.39 3.87
CA ILE A 63 3.47 0.09 3.56
C ILE A 63 3.74 -1.41 3.52
N VAL A 64 3.10 -2.19 4.39
CA VAL A 64 3.28 -3.66 4.43
C VAL A 64 2.86 -4.28 3.08
N PHE A 65 1.80 -3.78 2.47
CA PHE A 65 1.34 -4.21 1.15
C PHE A 65 2.28 -3.72 0.05
N TRP A 66 2.75 -2.46 0.10
CA TRP A 66 3.69 -1.93 -0.89
C TRP A 66 5.03 -2.68 -0.89
N VAL A 67 5.58 -2.94 0.30
CA VAL A 67 6.79 -3.76 0.49
C VAL A 67 6.57 -5.16 -0.05
N GLY A 68 5.44 -5.79 0.29
CA GLY A 68 5.08 -7.12 -0.21
C GLY A 68 5.03 -7.16 -1.74
N THR A 69 4.36 -6.20 -2.38
CA THR A 69 4.32 -6.07 -3.84
C THR A 69 5.71 -5.92 -4.43
N VAL A 70 6.55 -5.05 -3.88
CA VAL A 70 7.91 -4.78 -4.39
C VAL A 70 8.80 -6.02 -4.26
N VAL A 71 8.77 -6.71 -3.13
CA VAL A 71 9.55 -7.94 -2.88
C VAL A 71 9.14 -9.05 -3.84
N ILE A 72 7.83 -9.31 -3.97
CA ILE A 72 7.31 -10.32 -4.88
C ILE A 72 7.63 -9.94 -6.33
N ALA A 73 7.40 -8.70 -6.73
CA ALA A 73 7.63 -8.26 -8.10
C ALA A 73 9.11 -8.28 -8.50
N ARG A 74 10.04 -7.99 -7.57
CA ARG A 74 11.49 -8.07 -7.80
C ARG A 74 11.95 -9.51 -8.01
N LYS A 75 11.40 -10.46 -7.23
CA LYS A 75 11.72 -11.89 -7.33
C LYS A 75 11.20 -12.51 -8.64
N PHE A 76 10.10 -12.00 -9.19
CA PHE A 76 9.43 -12.56 -10.36
C PHE A 76 9.33 -11.58 -11.55
N HIS A 77 10.46 -10.98 -11.92
CA HIS A 77 10.61 -9.95 -12.95
C HIS A 77 10.33 -10.39 -14.41
N MET A 78 9.93 -11.65 -14.61
CA MET A 78 9.81 -12.30 -15.91
C MET A 78 8.58 -11.83 -16.72
N ASN A 79 7.56 -11.26 -16.08
CA ASN A 79 6.29 -10.88 -16.72
C ASN A 79 6.03 -9.36 -16.67
N TYR A 80 5.34 -8.83 -17.69
CA TYR A 80 4.99 -7.40 -17.79
C TYR A 80 4.17 -6.90 -16.58
N GLY A 81 3.23 -7.71 -16.08
CA GLY A 81 2.44 -7.37 -14.89
C GLY A 81 3.29 -7.21 -13.63
N ALA A 82 4.34 -8.02 -13.46
CA ALA A 82 5.27 -7.86 -12.36
C ALA A 82 6.09 -6.56 -12.48
N LYS A 83 6.54 -6.19 -13.68
CA LYS A 83 7.24 -4.90 -13.89
C LYS A 83 6.35 -3.71 -13.58
N LEU A 84 5.09 -3.75 -13.99
CA LEU A 84 4.12 -2.70 -13.70
C LEU A 84 3.85 -2.60 -12.19
N ALA A 85 3.59 -3.74 -11.54
CA ALA A 85 3.37 -3.82 -10.10
C ALA A 85 4.59 -3.35 -9.30
N TYR A 86 5.81 -3.70 -9.74
CA TYR A 86 7.04 -3.22 -9.15
C TYR A 86 7.15 -1.69 -9.24
N ARG A 87 6.86 -1.11 -10.40
CA ARG A 87 7.01 0.34 -10.62
C ARG A 87 6.00 1.13 -9.79
N ILE A 88 4.73 0.71 -9.81
CA ILE A 88 3.65 1.36 -9.05
C ILE A 88 3.85 1.13 -7.55
N GLY A 89 4.14 -0.11 -7.13
CA GLY A 89 4.38 -0.45 -5.73
C GLY A 89 5.59 0.28 -5.15
N SER A 90 6.69 0.39 -5.91
CA SER A 90 7.89 1.14 -5.48
C SER A 90 7.59 2.63 -5.37
N PHE A 91 6.84 3.20 -6.32
CA PHE A 91 6.44 4.59 -6.26
C PHE A 91 5.57 4.88 -5.03
N MET A 92 4.56 4.04 -4.78
CA MET A 92 3.68 4.15 -3.60
C MET A 92 4.45 3.97 -2.29
N LEU A 93 5.42 3.06 -2.25
CA LEU A 93 6.29 2.84 -1.10
C LEU A 93 7.14 4.08 -0.80
N ILE A 94 7.83 4.61 -1.81
CA ILE A 94 8.66 5.82 -1.68
C ILE A 94 7.80 6.99 -1.21
N PHE A 95 6.62 7.17 -1.79
CA PHE A 95 5.69 8.22 -1.40
C PHE A 95 5.22 8.07 0.06
N SER A 96 4.90 6.85 0.49
CA SER A 96 4.52 6.55 1.88
C SER A 96 5.65 6.81 2.87
N VAL A 97 6.88 6.45 2.52
CA VAL A 97 8.06 6.66 3.37
C VAL A 97 8.47 8.14 3.42
N LEU A 98 8.26 8.92 2.35
CA LEU A 98 8.58 10.35 2.30
C LEU A 98 7.55 11.23 3.04
N ILE A 99 6.27 10.84 3.02
CA ILE A 99 5.22 11.59 3.74
C ILE A 99 5.45 11.57 5.25
N PHE A 100 5.97 10.47 5.79
CA PHE A 100 6.19 10.31 7.23
C PHE A 100 7.16 11.36 7.83
N PRO A 101 8.38 11.57 7.32
CA PRO A 101 9.27 12.63 7.79
C PRO A 101 8.76 14.03 7.42
N LEU A 102 8.08 14.21 6.29
CA LEU A 102 7.43 15.48 5.95
C LEU A 102 6.42 15.91 7.01
N TYR A 103 5.60 14.98 7.50
CA TYR A 103 4.68 15.24 8.61
C TYR A 103 5.42 15.58 9.89
N GLY A 104 6.47 14.83 10.24
CA GLY A 104 7.30 15.14 11.41
C GLY A 104 7.93 16.53 11.35
N VAL A 105 8.40 16.94 10.18
CA VAL A 105 8.99 18.27 9.94
C VAL A 105 7.92 19.36 10.00
N ILE A 106 6.76 19.17 9.38
CA ILE A 106 5.64 20.14 9.44
C ILE A 106 5.15 20.29 10.88
N TRP A 107 5.00 19.19 11.62
CA TRP A 107 4.64 19.23 13.04
C TRP A 107 5.69 19.95 13.88
N PHE A 108 6.98 19.71 13.62
CA PHE A 108 8.06 20.39 14.32
C PHE A 108 8.11 21.91 14.04
N ILE A 109 7.77 22.33 12.82
CA ILE A 109 7.80 23.74 12.40
C ILE A 109 6.53 24.50 12.82
N PHE A 110 5.34 23.89 12.65
CA PHE A 110 4.03 24.54 12.83
C PHE A 110 3.28 24.10 14.09
N GLY A 111 3.67 23.01 14.75
CA GLY A 111 3.05 22.50 15.97
C GLY A 111 3.53 23.18 17.25
N ARG A 112 3.95 24.45 17.16
CA ARG A 112 4.40 25.27 18.29
C ARG A 112 3.37 26.35 18.61
#